data_AF-A0A377XQY4-F1
#
_entry.id   AF-A0A377XQY4-F1
#
_cell.length_a   1.000
_cell.length_b   1.000
_cell.length_c   1.000
_cell.angle_alpha   90.00
_cell.angle_beta   90.00
_cell.angle_gamma   90.00
#
_symmetry.space_group_name_H-M   'P 1'
#
loop_
_entity.id
_entity.type
_entity.pdbx_description
1 polymer ?
#
loop_
_entity_poly.entity_id
_entity_poly.type
_entity_poly.pdbx_seq_one_letter_code
_entity_poly.pdbx_strand_id
1 'polypeptide(L)'
;MKPIRRLTIKTLINTHKKAQIAEAAVRYIHDGDSIILDAGSTVLQMVPLLSHFNNITVMTNSLHIVNALSEFDNEQTILMPGGTFRKKSASFHGQLAENAFEQFSFDKLFMGTDGIDLNAGVTTFNEVYTVSKAMCNAAREVILMADSSKFGRKSPNIVCGLERVDKLITDADIDPEFQRALEAKGIEVIITGEHHE
;
A
#
# COMPACT_ATOMS: atom_id res chain seq x y z
N MET A 1 -14.04 28.42 -7.83
CA MET A 1 -13.22 27.70 -6.82
C MET A 1 -13.29 26.21 -7.13
N LYS A 2 -12.21 25.59 -7.65
CA LYS A 2 -12.23 24.16 -8.04
C LYS A 2 -12.08 23.28 -6.79
N PRO A 3 -12.85 22.18 -6.63
CA PRO A 3 -12.76 21.34 -5.45
C PRO A 3 -11.41 20.61 -5.43
N ILE A 4 -10.66 20.86 -4.38
CA ILE A 4 -9.34 20.31 -4.09
C ILE A 4 -9.52 19.05 -3.23
N ARG A 5 -8.92 17.94 -3.70
CA ARG A 5 -8.29 16.84 -2.93
C ARG A 5 -9.17 15.90 -2.07
N ARG A 6 -9.74 14.86 -2.69
CA ARG A 6 -10.22 13.65 -1.99
C ARG A 6 -9.08 12.84 -1.34
N LEU A 7 -7.86 12.90 -1.90
CA LEU A 7 -6.68 12.24 -1.34
C LEU A 7 -6.21 12.92 -0.05
N THR A 8 -6.18 14.25 0.02
CA THR A 8 -5.81 14.97 1.25
C THR A 8 -6.78 14.75 2.38
N ILE A 9 -8.09 14.63 2.09
CA ILE A 9 -9.07 14.21 3.10
C ILE A 9 -8.72 12.80 3.62
N LYS A 10 -8.41 11.85 2.73
CA LYS A 10 -7.98 10.51 3.16
C LYS A 10 -6.68 10.55 3.97
N THR A 11 -5.69 11.36 3.60
CA THR A 11 -4.42 11.48 4.35
C THR A 11 -4.63 12.03 5.75
N LEU A 12 -5.62 12.90 5.97
CA LEU A 12 -5.90 13.53 7.27
C LEU A 12 -6.76 12.68 8.21
N ILE A 13 -7.40 11.61 7.72
CA ILE A 13 -8.20 10.70 8.54
C ILE A 13 -7.31 9.58 9.08
N ASN A 14 -7.44 9.29 10.39
CA ASN A 14 -6.71 8.23 11.08
C ASN A 14 -5.18 8.36 10.94
N THR A 15 -4.66 9.58 10.84
CA THR A 15 -3.24 9.84 10.58
C THR A 15 -2.33 9.15 11.60
N HIS A 16 -2.72 9.14 12.88
CA HIS A 16 -1.98 8.45 13.95
C HIS A 16 -1.87 6.94 13.68
N LYS A 17 -3.00 6.27 13.44
CA LYS A 17 -3.03 4.83 13.10
C LYS A 17 -2.19 4.53 11.86
N LYS A 18 -2.26 5.38 10.84
CA LYS A 18 -1.48 5.21 9.60
C LYS A 18 0.02 5.38 9.82
N ALA A 19 0.44 6.29 10.69
CA ALA A 19 1.83 6.45 11.06
C ALA A 19 2.35 5.21 11.78
N GLN A 20 1.62 4.69 12.78
CA GLN A 20 1.99 3.46 13.49
C GLN A 20 2.07 2.24 12.55
N ILE A 21 1.11 2.10 11.64
CA ILE A 21 1.13 1.05 10.61
C ILE A 21 2.36 1.20 9.71
N ALA A 22 2.72 2.42 9.31
CA ALA A 22 3.90 2.67 8.49
C ALA A 22 5.23 2.40 9.22
N GLU A 23 5.32 2.75 10.50
CA GLU A 23 6.47 2.44 11.36
C GLU A 23 6.65 0.93 11.54
N ALA A 24 5.57 0.16 11.65
CA ALA A 24 5.66 -1.28 11.67
C ALA A 24 6.07 -1.84 10.30
N ALA A 25 5.53 -1.29 9.20
CA ALA A 25 5.82 -1.74 7.85
C ALA A 25 7.28 -1.55 7.44
N VAL A 26 7.92 -0.44 7.80
CA VAL A 26 9.31 -0.16 7.43
C VAL A 26 10.30 -1.17 8.03
N ARG A 27 9.94 -1.86 9.12
CA ARG A 27 10.76 -2.92 9.75
C ARG A 27 10.90 -4.16 8.88
N TYR A 28 10.10 -4.30 7.84
CA TYR A 28 10.17 -5.42 6.88
C TYR A 28 11.04 -5.09 5.66
N ILE A 29 11.63 -3.90 5.61
CA ILE A 29 12.54 -3.48 4.55
C ILE A 29 13.97 -3.72 4.99
N HIS A 30 14.79 -4.26 4.09
CA HIS A 30 16.21 -4.47 4.28
C HIS A 30 16.99 -3.77 3.16
N ASP A 31 18.22 -3.36 3.44
CA ASP A 31 19.12 -2.88 2.39
C ASP A 31 19.30 -3.98 1.32
N GLY A 32 19.25 -3.57 0.05
CA GLY A 32 19.26 -4.45 -1.11
C GLY A 32 17.86 -4.83 -1.61
N ASP A 33 16.79 -4.55 -0.87
CA ASP A 33 15.43 -4.89 -1.29
C ASP A 33 15.00 -4.12 -2.54
N SER A 34 14.27 -4.81 -3.42
CA SER A 34 13.42 -4.21 -4.43
C SER A 34 11.97 -4.16 -3.93
N ILE A 35 11.40 -2.95 -3.81
CA ILE A 35 10.06 -2.75 -3.26
C ILE A 35 9.12 -1.99 -4.20
N ILE A 36 7.84 -2.33 -4.13
CA ILE A 36 6.75 -1.58 -4.74
C ILE A 36 6.00 -0.81 -3.65
N LEU A 37 5.74 0.47 -3.89
CA LEU A 37 4.86 1.30 -3.06
C LEU A 37 3.62 1.72 -3.86
N ASP A 38 2.44 1.26 -3.47
CA ASP A 38 1.17 1.73 -4.07
C ASP A 38 0.88 3.20 -3.72
N ALA A 39 -0.03 3.84 -4.46
CA ALA A 39 -0.47 5.22 -4.25
C ALA A 39 -1.39 5.44 -3.01
N GLY A 40 -1.40 4.50 -2.07
CA GLY A 40 -2.21 4.57 -0.86
C GLY A 40 -1.73 5.63 0.14
N SER A 41 -2.68 6.28 0.85
CA SER A 41 -2.32 7.31 1.84
C SER A 41 -1.53 6.76 3.04
N THR A 42 -1.78 5.49 3.40
CA THR A 42 -1.05 4.81 4.48
C THR A 42 0.36 4.46 4.03
N VAL A 43 0.52 3.96 2.80
CA VAL A 43 1.83 3.68 2.18
C VAL A 43 2.68 4.96 2.09
N LEU A 44 2.07 6.10 1.74
CA LEU A 44 2.75 7.39 1.71
C LEU A 44 3.36 7.78 3.08
N GLN A 45 2.79 7.33 4.21
CA GLN A 45 3.37 7.61 5.54
C GLN A 45 4.70 6.88 5.77
N MET A 46 5.01 5.84 4.99
CA MET A 46 6.31 5.15 5.10
C MET A 46 7.44 5.98 4.54
N VAL A 47 7.17 6.84 3.54
CA VAL A 47 8.21 7.47 2.72
C VAL A 47 9.25 8.24 3.55
N PRO A 48 8.88 9.09 4.53
CA PRO A 48 9.88 9.76 5.38
C PRO A 48 10.83 8.82 6.11
N LEU A 49 10.36 7.62 6.47
CA LEU A 49 11.13 6.59 7.18
C LEU A 49 12.11 5.85 6.26
N LEU A 50 11.95 5.98 4.94
CA LEU A 50 12.82 5.33 3.96
C LEU A 50 14.18 6.04 3.82
N SER A 51 14.33 7.25 4.35
CA SER A 51 15.59 8.02 4.30
C SER A 51 16.78 7.27 4.92
N HIS A 52 16.54 6.31 5.81
CA HIS A 52 17.57 5.51 6.48
C HIS A 52 18.18 4.38 5.63
N PHE A 53 17.59 4.05 4.48
CA PHE A 53 18.08 3.00 3.58
C PHE A 53 18.86 3.61 2.42
N ASN A 54 20.02 3.05 2.10
CA ASN A 54 20.89 3.60 1.05
C ASN A 54 20.90 2.75 -0.23
N ASN A 55 20.43 1.50 -0.20
CA ASN A 55 20.55 0.59 -1.34
C ASN A 55 19.24 -0.16 -1.63
N ILE A 56 18.13 0.57 -1.75
CA ILE A 56 16.84 -0.02 -2.13
C ILE A 56 16.41 0.47 -3.50
N THR A 57 15.72 -0.40 -4.24
CA THR A 57 15.03 -0.02 -5.47
C THR A 57 13.55 0.14 -5.19
N VAL A 58 13.00 1.32 -5.44
CA VAL A 58 11.60 1.64 -5.20
C VAL A 58 10.89 1.86 -6.52
N MET A 59 9.86 1.06 -6.80
CA MET A 59 8.91 1.34 -7.88
C MET A 59 7.57 1.79 -7.32
N THR A 60 7.02 2.86 -7.85
CA THR A 60 5.69 3.35 -7.45
C THR A 60 4.97 3.87 -8.67
N ASN A 61 3.65 3.93 -8.64
CA ASN A 61 2.88 4.69 -9.63
C ASN A 61 2.47 6.08 -9.10
N SER A 62 2.90 6.46 -7.91
CA SER A 62 2.47 7.68 -7.22
C SER A 62 3.46 8.82 -7.42
N LEU A 63 3.01 9.92 -8.03
CA LEU A 63 3.81 11.14 -8.13
C LEU A 63 4.11 11.74 -6.76
N HIS A 64 3.22 11.57 -5.78
CA HIS A 64 3.47 12.03 -4.41
C HIS A 64 4.64 11.31 -3.75
N ILE A 65 4.74 9.99 -3.96
CA ILE A 65 5.83 9.18 -3.38
C ILE A 65 7.15 9.54 -4.07
N VAL A 66 7.19 9.61 -5.41
CA VAL A 66 8.41 10.00 -6.13
C VAL A 66 8.92 11.37 -5.71
N ASN A 67 8.04 12.37 -5.60
CA ASN A 67 8.47 13.70 -5.21
C ASN A 67 9.10 13.69 -3.81
N ALA A 68 8.51 12.97 -2.85
CA ALA A 68 9.04 12.88 -1.49
C ALA A 68 10.37 12.09 -1.45
N LEU A 69 10.50 10.99 -2.22
CA LEU A 69 11.75 10.24 -2.31
C LEU A 69 12.87 11.07 -2.97
N SER A 70 12.53 11.91 -3.96
CA SER A 70 13.51 12.75 -4.65
C SER A 70 14.12 13.86 -3.79
N GLU A 71 13.58 14.10 -2.60
CA GLU A 71 14.14 15.04 -1.62
C GLU A 71 15.24 14.40 -0.75
N PHE A 72 15.42 13.08 -0.81
CA PHE A 72 16.46 12.39 -0.04
C PHE A 72 17.82 12.47 -0.74
N ASP A 73 18.86 12.67 0.07
CA ASP A 73 20.25 12.68 -0.36
C ASP A 73 20.89 11.29 -0.13
N ASN A 74 20.28 10.25 -0.71
CA ASN A 74 20.72 8.85 -0.59
C ASN A 74 20.69 8.11 -1.93
N GLU A 75 21.33 6.94 -2.01
CA GLU A 75 21.56 6.21 -3.26
C GLU A 75 20.38 5.29 -3.68
N GLN A 76 19.14 5.73 -3.45
CA GLN A 76 17.95 4.97 -3.82
C GLN A 76 17.69 5.01 -5.34
N THR A 77 17.37 3.85 -5.92
CA THR A 77 16.90 3.78 -7.31
C THR A 77 15.38 3.93 -7.33
N ILE A 78 14.87 4.93 -8.06
CA ILE A 78 13.43 5.19 -8.15
C ILE A 78 12.94 4.87 -9.57
N LEU A 79 11.98 3.96 -9.69
CA LEU A 79 11.35 3.55 -10.94
C LEU A 79 9.89 4.02 -11.01
N MET A 80 9.48 4.47 -12.19
CA MET A 80 8.11 4.92 -12.47
C MET A 80 7.60 4.27 -13.77
N PRO A 81 6.38 3.69 -13.74
CA PRO A 81 5.86 2.87 -14.85
C PRO A 81 5.42 3.66 -16.09
N GLY A 82 5.42 5.00 -16.04
CA GLY A 82 4.85 5.85 -17.09
C GLY A 82 3.35 5.60 -17.29
N GLY A 83 2.81 5.90 -18.47
CA GLY A 83 1.38 5.69 -18.78
C GLY A 83 0.50 6.93 -18.58
N THR A 84 -0.77 6.71 -18.29
CA THR A 84 -1.76 7.79 -18.19
C THR A 84 -1.79 8.37 -16.79
N PHE A 85 -1.46 9.66 -16.68
CA PHE A 85 -1.50 10.36 -15.40
C PHE A 85 -2.94 10.70 -14.99
N ARG A 86 -3.38 10.16 -13.85
CA ARG A 86 -4.69 10.45 -13.27
C ARG A 86 -4.59 11.54 -12.20
N LYS A 87 -4.98 12.76 -12.56
CA LYS A 87 -4.96 13.94 -11.68
C LYS A 87 -5.63 13.74 -10.31
N LYS A 88 -6.72 12.96 -10.25
CA LYS A 88 -7.50 12.74 -9.02
C LYS A 88 -6.71 12.03 -7.90
N SER A 89 -5.80 11.13 -8.27
CA SER A 89 -4.96 10.37 -7.35
C SER A 89 -3.47 10.70 -7.48
N ALA A 90 -3.12 11.62 -8.39
CA ALA A 90 -1.74 11.98 -8.72
C ALA A 90 -0.85 10.75 -8.97
N SER A 91 -1.34 9.86 -9.82
CA SER A 91 -0.74 8.53 -10.03
C SER A 91 -0.91 8.07 -11.47
N PHE A 92 -0.02 7.20 -11.93
CA PHE A 92 -0.01 6.67 -13.28
C PHE A 92 -0.75 5.33 -13.41
N HIS A 93 -1.45 5.15 -14.52
CA HIS A 93 -2.39 4.06 -14.77
C HIS A 93 -2.45 3.66 -16.25
N GLY A 94 -3.20 2.60 -16.53
CA GLY A 94 -3.49 2.07 -17.86
C GLY A 94 -2.46 1.05 -18.31
N GLN A 95 -2.67 0.49 -19.50
CA GLN A 95 -1.92 -0.67 -19.98
C GLN A 95 -0.40 -0.49 -19.95
N LEU A 96 0.11 0.70 -20.29
CA LEU A 96 1.55 0.95 -20.22
C LEU A 96 2.09 0.81 -18.79
N ALA A 97 1.33 1.33 -17.81
CA ALA A 97 1.74 1.25 -16.42
C ALA A 97 1.65 -0.17 -15.87
N GLU A 98 0.59 -0.90 -16.24
CA GLU A 98 0.38 -2.31 -15.88
C GLU A 98 1.52 -3.18 -16.44
N ASN A 99 1.80 -3.07 -17.74
CA ASN A 99 2.86 -3.81 -18.40
C ASN A 99 4.23 -3.53 -17.79
N ALA A 100 4.49 -2.30 -17.35
CA ALA A 100 5.75 -1.97 -16.70
C ALA A 100 5.97 -2.79 -15.44
N PHE A 101 4.96 -2.97 -14.58
CA PHE A 101 5.08 -3.84 -13.40
C PHE A 101 5.31 -5.30 -13.78
N GLU A 102 4.73 -5.77 -14.89
CA GLU A 102 4.92 -7.14 -15.37
C GLU A 102 6.33 -7.43 -15.92
N GLN A 103 7.14 -6.41 -16.21
CA GLN A 103 8.53 -6.58 -16.68
C GLN A 103 9.53 -6.84 -15.55
N PHE A 104 9.12 -6.69 -14.29
CA PHE A 104 10.00 -6.79 -13.14
C PHE A 104 9.47 -7.81 -12.14
N SER A 105 10.38 -8.32 -11.31
CA SER A 105 10.03 -9.02 -10.08
C SER A 105 10.58 -8.21 -8.91
N PHE A 106 9.72 -7.94 -7.93
CA PHE A 106 10.07 -7.20 -6.73
C PHE A 106 10.02 -8.13 -5.52
N ASP A 107 10.84 -7.85 -4.51
CA ASP A 107 10.82 -8.60 -3.26
C ASP A 107 9.52 -8.36 -2.51
N LYS A 108 9.09 -7.11 -2.40
CA LYS A 108 7.94 -6.74 -1.55
C LYS A 108 7.03 -5.71 -2.21
N LEU A 109 5.73 -5.84 -1.99
CA LEU A 109 4.72 -4.80 -2.25
C LEU A 109 4.16 -4.30 -0.93
N PHE A 110 4.21 -2.99 -0.71
CA PHE A 110 3.44 -2.32 0.33
C PHE A 110 2.22 -1.65 -0.31
N MET A 111 1.03 -2.12 0.05
CA MET A 111 -0.22 -1.62 -0.55
C MET A 111 -1.24 -1.22 0.50
N GLY A 112 -2.00 -0.16 0.19
CA GLY A 112 -3.19 0.21 0.95
C GLY A 112 -4.47 -0.39 0.37
N THR A 113 -5.58 -0.17 1.05
CA THR A 113 -6.91 -0.59 0.55
C THR A 113 -8.03 0.34 1.00
N ASP A 114 -9.17 0.28 0.30
CA ASP A 114 -10.42 0.91 0.74
C ASP A 114 -11.35 -0.06 1.49
N GLY A 115 -11.15 -1.37 1.34
CA GLY A 115 -11.90 -2.38 2.07
C GLY A 115 -11.26 -3.77 2.06
N ILE A 116 -11.52 -4.52 3.13
CA ILE A 116 -11.13 -5.92 3.29
C ILE A 116 -12.39 -6.71 3.61
N ASP A 117 -12.69 -7.71 2.79
CA ASP A 117 -13.83 -8.61 2.96
C ASP A 117 -13.31 -10.06 3.00
N LEU A 118 -13.75 -10.84 3.98
CA LEU A 118 -13.26 -12.21 4.20
C LEU A 118 -13.54 -13.16 3.03
N ASN A 119 -14.52 -12.83 2.19
CA ASN A 119 -14.92 -13.63 1.03
C ASN A 119 -14.40 -13.03 -0.28
N ALA A 120 -14.52 -11.70 -0.46
CA ALA A 120 -14.17 -11.03 -1.72
C ALA A 120 -12.70 -10.65 -1.83
N GLY A 121 -11.97 -10.50 -0.71
CA GLY A 121 -10.57 -10.10 -0.71
C GLY A 121 -10.32 -8.62 -0.47
N VAL A 122 -9.26 -8.11 -1.08
CA VAL A 122 -8.85 -6.71 -1.02
C VAL A 122 -9.64 -5.93 -2.06
N THR A 123 -10.44 -4.95 -1.64
CA THR A 123 -11.38 -4.23 -2.51
C THR A 123 -11.14 -2.72 -2.56
N THR A 124 -11.47 -2.11 -3.70
CA THR A 124 -11.30 -0.66 -3.91
C THR A 124 -12.45 0.00 -4.68
N PHE A 125 -12.66 1.30 -4.41
CA PHE A 125 -13.54 2.14 -5.24
C PHE A 125 -12.79 2.75 -6.44
N ASN A 126 -11.49 2.49 -6.58
CA ASN A 126 -10.72 2.98 -7.71
C ASN A 126 -11.03 2.12 -8.95
N GLU A 127 -11.51 2.74 -10.02
CA GLU A 127 -11.83 2.04 -11.28
C GLU A 127 -10.58 1.59 -12.04
N VAL A 128 -9.45 2.26 -11.81
CA VAL A 128 -8.14 1.92 -12.41
C VAL A 128 -7.31 1.03 -11.45
N TYR A 129 -7.95 0.00 -10.90
CA TYR A 129 -7.34 -0.91 -9.92
C TYR A 129 -6.44 -1.99 -10.53
N THR A 130 -6.50 -2.17 -11.85
CA THR A 130 -5.71 -3.14 -12.62
C THR A 130 -4.21 -2.97 -12.42
N VAL A 131 -3.74 -1.73 -12.25
CA VAL A 131 -2.33 -1.47 -11.90
C VAL A 131 -1.95 -2.05 -10.54
N SER A 132 -2.83 -1.96 -9.53
CA SER A 132 -2.59 -2.55 -8.21
C SER A 132 -2.59 -4.08 -8.28
N LYS A 133 -3.39 -4.67 -9.19
CA LYS A 133 -3.33 -6.10 -9.48
C LYS A 133 -2.01 -6.51 -10.14
N ALA A 134 -1.52 -5.71 -11.09
CA ALA A 134 -0.21 -5.95 -11.71
C ALA A 134 0.92 -5.86 -10.67
N MET A 135 0.86 -4.88 -9.75
CA MET A 135 1.78 -4.79 -8.61
C MET A 135 1.74 -6.05 -7.73
N CYS A 136 0.53 -6.53 -7.41
CA CYS A 136 0.38 -7.78 -6.65
C CYS A 136 1.07 -8.93 -7.38
N ASN A 137 0.94 -9.05 -8.70
CA ASN A 137 1.58 -10.14 -9.44
C ASN A 137 3.11 -10.02 -9.51
N ALA A 138 3.65 -8.81 -9.53
CA ALA A 138 5.08 -8.55 -9.64
C ALA A 138 5.87 -8.79 -8.35
N ALA A 139 5.22 -8.72 -7.18
CA ALA A 139 5.89 -8.84 -5.88
C ALA A 139 5.94 -10.28 -5.36
N ARG A 140 7.04 -10.70 -4.75
CA ARG A 140 7.13 -12.01 -4.07
C ARG A 140 6.29 -12.02 -2.81
N GLU A 141 6.41 -10.98 -1.99
CA GLU A 141 5.66 -10.80 -0.74
C GLU A 141 4.74 -9.58 -0.83
N VAL A 142 3.46 -9.73 -0.46
CA VAL A 142 2.47 -8.66 -0.42
C VAL A 142 2.12 -8.32 1.02
N ILE A 143 2.44 -7.08 1.39
CA ILE A 143 2.23 -6.50 2.71
C ILE A 143 1.09 -5.48 2.62
N LEU A 144 -0.07 -5.88 3.14
CA LEU A 144 -1.27 -5.05 3.15
C LEU A 144 -1.30 -4.16 4.39
N MET A 145 -1.48 -2.86 4.18
CA MET A 145 -1.49 -1.84 5.22
C MET A 145 -2.89 -1.22 5.33
N ALA A 146 -3.60 -1.49 6.43
CA ALA A 146 -4.98 -1.05 6.58
C ALA A 146 -5.33 -0.77 8.05
N ASP A 147 -5.91 0.41 8.32
CA ASP A 147 -6.50 0.67 9.63
C ASP A 147 -7.81 -0.12 9.82
N SER A 148 -8.18 -0.41 11.07
CA SER A 148 -9.36 -1.17 11.51
C SER A 148 -10.68 -0.70 10.88
N SER A 149 -10.76 0.55 10.42
CA SER A 149 -11.95 1.04 9.73
C SER A 149 -12.20 0.37 8.36
N LYS A 150 -11.22 -0.34 7.79
CA LYS A 150 -11.31 -0.97 6.45
C LYS A 150 -11.91 -2.38 6.45
N PHE A 151 -12.01 -3.02 7.60
CA PHE A 151 -12.45 -4.40 7.72
C PHE A 151 -13.97 -4.50 7.62
N GLY A 152 -14.47 -5.53 6.94
CA GLY A 152 -15.89 -5.71 6.64
C GLY A 152 -16.44 -4.76 5.56
N ARG A 153 -15.58 -3.92 4.96
CA ARG A 153 -16.00 -3.02 3.86
C ARG A 153 -15.85 -3.72 2.52
N LYS A 154 -16.95 -3.75 1.78
CA LYS A 154 -16.99 -4.25 0.41
C LYS A 154 -17.09 -3.10 -0.59
N SER A 155 -16.07 -2.96 -1.42
CA SER A 155 -16.04 -2.04 -2.56
C SER A 155 -16.29 -2.80 -3.87
N PRO A 156 -16.72 -2.14 -4.97
CA PRO A 156 -17.14 -2.84 -6.19
C PRO A 156 -16.02 -3.54 -6.94
N ASN A 157 -14.76 -3.08 -6.83
CA ASN A 157 -13.63 -3.65 -7.54
C ASN A 157 -12.78 -4.52 -6.62
N ILE A 158 -12.38 -5.70 -7.08
CA ILE A 158 -11.52 -6.64 -6.36
C ILE A 158 -10.10 -6.52 -6.92
N VAL A 159 -9.14 -6.14 -6.07
CA VAL A 159 -7.73 -6.02 -6.45
C VAL A 159 -7.09 -7.41 -6.50
N CYS A 160 -7.19 -8.15 -5.41
CA CYS A 160 -6.69 -9.52 -5.26
C CYS A 160 -7.50 -10.24 -4.17
N GLY A 161 -7.47 -11.58 -4.19
CA GLY A 161 -7.99 -12.39 -3.09
C GLY A 161 -7.05 -12.35 -1.88
N LEU A 162 -7.56 -12.78 -0.73
CA LEU A 162 -6.79 -12.78 0.53
C LEU A 162 -5.60 -13.74 0.48
N GLU A 163 -5.67 -14.80 -0.34
CA GLU A 163 -4.58 -15.74 -0.57
C GLU A 163 -3.33 -15.10 -1.19
N ARG A 164 -3.47 -13.89 -1.76
CA ARG A 164 -2.34 -13.15 -2.31
C ARG A 164 -1.60 -12.31 -1.26
N VAL A 165 -2.20 -12.11 -0.09
CA VAL A 165 -1.64 -11.26 0.98
C VAL A 165 -0.84 -12.14 1.94
N ASP A 166 0.44 -11.82 2.11
CA ASP A 166 1.32 -12.57 3.02
C ASP A 166 1.28 -11.98 4.43
N LYS A 167 1.29 -10.65 4.52
CA LYS A 167 1.25 -9.90 5.79
C LYS A 167 0.17 -8.85 5.77
N LEU A 168 -0.48 -8.65 6.91
CA LEU A 168 -1.42 -7.56 7.12
C LEU A 168 -1.02 -6.79 8.37
N ILE A 169 -0.81 -5.48 8.20
CA ILE A 169 -0.44 -4.57 9.28
C ILE A 169 -1.62 -3.65 9.57
N THR A 170 -2.08 -3.65 10.83
CA THR A 170 -3.27 -2.91 11.27
C THR A 170 -3.12 -2.35 12.68
N ASP A 171 -4.07 -1.54 13.11
CA ASP A 171 -4.15 -1.04 14.49
C ASP A 171 -4.91 -2.00 15.41
N ALA A 172 -4.75 -1.81 16.72
CA ALA A 172 -5.35 -2.65 17.76
C ALA A 172 -6.89 -2.73 17.74
N ASP A 173 -7.60 -1.84 17.05
CA ASP A 173 -9.07 -1.87 17.02
C ASP A 173 -9.65 -2.88 16.01
N ILE A 174 -8.84 -3.78 15.44
CA ILE A 174 -9.35 -4.89 14.61
C ILE A 174 -10.23 -5.83 15.45
N ASP A 175 -11.35 -6.27 14.87
CA ASP A 175 -12.20 -7.30 15.47
C ASP A 175 -11.41 -8.62 15.64
N PRO A 176 -11.29 -9.18 16.86
CA PRO A 176 -10.58 -10.43 17.10
C PRO A 176 -11.09 -11.62 16.27
N GLU A 177 -12.38 -11.67 15.92
CA GLU A 177 -12.90 -12.71 15.01
C GLU A 177 -12.37 -12.53 13.60
N PHE A 178 -12.29 -11.28 13.14
CA PHE A 178 -11.74 -10.97 11.83
C PHE A 178 -10.24 -11.28 11.77
N GLN A 179 -9.48 -10.95 12.82
CA GLN A 179 -8.07 -11.33 12.94
C GLN A 179 -7.90 -12.85 12.82
N ARG A 180 -8.62 -13.63 13.64
CA ARG A 180 -8.55 -15.09 13.59
C ARG A 180 -8.87 -15.66 12.21
N ALA A 181 -9.86 -15.07 11.52
CA ALA A 181 -10.24 -15.49 10.18
C ALA A 181 -9.15 -15.21 9.13
N LEU A 182 -8.38 -14.13 9.28
CA LEU A 182 -7.22 -13.81 8.43
C LEU A 182 -6.05 -14.76 8.70
N GLU A 183 -5.73 -14.99 9.98
CA GLU A 183 -4.67 -15.91 10.39
C GLU A 183 -4.95 -17.35 9.94
N ALA A 184 -6.21 -17.79 10.01
CA ALA A 184 -6.65 -19.09 9.51
C ALA A 184 -6.48 -19.24 7.98
N LYS A 185 -6.33 -18.14 7.24
CA LYS A 185 -6.01 -18.12 5.80
C LYS A 185 -4.49 -18.09 5.52
N GLY A 186 -3.66 -18.15 6.57
CA GLY A 186 -2.20 -18.11 6.45
C GLY A 186 -1.60 -16.70 6.40
N ILE A 187 -2.40 -15.67 6.66
CA ILE A 187 -1.93 -14.28 6.68
C ILE A 187 -1.30 -13.98 8.04
N GLU A 188 -0.07 -13.50 8.06
CA GLU A 188 0.56 -12.99 9.27
C GLU A 188 -0.04 -11.61 9.61
N VAL A 189 -0.79 -11.54 10.71
CA VAL A 189 -1.42 -10.29 11.18
C VAL A 189 -0.54 -9.61 12.21
N ILE A 190 -0.17 -8.36 11.93
CA ILE A 190 0.69 -7.53 12.77
C ILE A 190 -0.13 -6.37 13.31
N ILE A 191 -0.27 -6.34 14.64
CA ILE A 191 -1.02 -5.31 15.36
C ILE A 191 -0.08 -4.20 15.81
N THR A 192 -0.51 -2.96 15.62
CA THR A 192 0.20 -1.75 16.02
C THR A 192 -0.61 -0.95 17.03
N GLY A 193 0.08 -0.26 17.94
CA GLY A 193 -0.54 0.46 19.04
C GLY A 193 -1.04 -0.45 20.15
N GLU A 194 -1.66 0.16 21.16
CA GLU A 194 -2.32 -0.52 22.28
C GLU A 194 -3.84 -0.42 22.10
N HIS A 195 -4.59 -1.37 22.65
CA HIS A 195 -6.05 -1.24 22.72
C HIS A 195 -6.39 -0.03 23.60
N HIS A 196 -7.14 0.92 23.05
CA HIS A 196 -7.75 1.96 23.87
C HIS A 196 -9.03 1.37 24.47
N GLU A 197 -8.97 1.00 25.77
CA GLU A 197 -10.15 0.66 26.58
C GLU A 197 -11.17 1.81 26.63
#